data_AF-A0A096BKY9-F1
#
_entry.id   AF-A0A096BKY9-F1
#
_cell.length_a   1.000
_cell.length_b   1.000
_cell.length_c   1.000
_cell.angle_alpha   90.00
_cell.angle_beta   90.00
_cell.angle_gamma   90.00
#
_symmetry.space_group_name_H-M   'P 1'
#
loop_
_entity.id
_entity.type
_entity.pdbx_description
1 polymer ?
#
loop_
_entity_poly.entity_id
_entity_poly.type
_entity_poly.pdbx_seq_one_letter_code
_entity_poly.pdbx_strand_id
1 'polypeptide(L)'
;MALNKPYLDVPGTTVFDAEQSRKGYWLNQFCMSLMKAENRERFRANERAYLDEWAMTEEQKQSVLARDLNRCIALGGNIYFLVKIGATDGISVQNMVSTMTGMSEEDYRQMMLSGGRGIEGNRFLHETGRQA
;
A
#
# COMPACT_ATOMS: atom_id res chain seq x y z
N MET A 1 1.29 -13.85 -19.63
CA MET A 1 1.51 -12.49 -19.10
C MET A 1 2.30 -11.71 -20.12
N ALA A 2 2.11 -10.39 -20.22
CA ALA A 2 2.87 -9.56 -21.16
C ALA A 2 4.37 -9.64 -20.82
N LEU A 3 5.20 -9.97 -21.82
CA LEU A 3 6.66 -10.06 -21.67
C LEU A 3 7.31 -8.68 -21.53
N ASN A 4 6.69 -7.65 -22.13
CA ASN A 4 7.11 -6.28 -22.00
C ASN A 4 6.26 -5.57 -20.92
N LYS A 5 6.92 -5.00 -19.92
CA LYS A 5 6.32 -4.25 -18.81
C LYS A 5 6.91 -2.83 -18.78
N PRO A 6 6.49 -1.92 -19.69
CA PRO A 6 7.10 -0.60 -19.82
C PRO A 6 6.92 0.26 -18.56
N TYR A 7 5.89 -0.04 -17.76
CA TYR A 7 5.63 0.63 -16.49
C TYR A 7 6.67 0.34 -15.40
N LEU A 8 7.58 -0.62 -15.60
CA LEU A 8 8.72 -0.80 -14.70
C LEU A 8 9.68 0.40 -14.72
N ASP A 9 9.63 1.22 -15.78
CA ASP A 9 10.43 2.44 -15.89
C ASP A 9 9.82 3.63 -15.10
N VAL A 10 8.68 3.45 -14.40
CA VAL A 10 8.05 4.54 -13.65
C VAL A 10 8.59 4.56 -12.19
N PRO A 11 9.32 5.60 -11.77
CA PRO A 11 9.94 5.63 -10.45
C PRO A 11 8.90 5.66 -9.32
N GLY A 12 9.17 4.91 -8.25
CA GLY A 12 8.32 4.88 -7.05
C GLY A 12 6.91 4.35 -7.28
N THR A 13 6.67 3.66 -8.40
CA THR A 13 5.33 3.20 -8.78
C THR A 13 5.31 1.68 -8.95
N THR A 14 4.41 1.01 -8.23
CA THR A 14 4.14 -0.42 -8.43
C THR A 14 2.80 -0.56 -9.13
N VAL A 15 2.82 -0.95 -10.42
CA VAL A 15 1.58 -1.20 -11.16
C VAL A 15 0.96 -2.53 -10.72
N PHE A 16 -0.33 -2.50 -10.39
CA PHE A 16 -1.08 -3.68 -9.96
C PHE A 16 -1.54 -4.52 -11.15
N ASP A 17 -0.59 -5.27 -11.72
CA ASP A 17 -0.85 -6.21 -12.80
C ASP A 17 -1.36 -7.58 -12.30
N ALA A 18 -1.51 -8.54 -13.20
CA ALA A 18 -1.95 -9.89 -12.86
C ALA A 18 -0.96 -10.64 -11.95
N GLU A 19 0.32 -10.29 -11.96
CA GLU A 19 1.34 -10.92 -11.11
C GLU A 19 1.22 -10.41 -9.67
N GLN A 20 1.10 -9.09 -9.50
CA GLN A 20 0.85 -8.47 -8.19
C GLN A 20 -0.47 -8.93 -7.60
N SER A 21 -1.53 -9.03 -8.42
CA SER A 21 -2.84 -9.52 -7.99
C SER A 21 -2.77 -10.95 -7.45
N ARG A 22 -2.05 -11.84 -8.12
CA ARG A 22 -1.82 -13.22 -7.63
C ARG A 22 -0.97 -13.25 -6.37
N LYS A 23 0.09 -12.45 -6.31
CA LYS A 23 1.02 -12.37 -5.17
C LYS A 23 0.31 -11.93 -3.89
N GLY A 24 -0.54 -10.92 -3.98
CA GLY A 24 -1.24 -10.33 -2.85
C GLY A 24 -2.67 -10.80 -2.65
N TYR A 25 -3.11 -11.88 -3.30
CA TYR A 25 -4.52 -12.30 -3.26
C TYR A 25 -5.07 -12.37 -1.83
N TRP A 26 -4.40 -13.11 -0.93
CA TRP A 26 -4.86 -13.25 0.45
C TRP A 26 -4.78 -11.95 1.26
N LEU A 27 -3.73 -11.14 1.06
CA LEU A 27 -3.61 -9.82 1.68
C LEU A 27 -4.78 -8.90 1.28
N ASN A 28 -5.13 -8.86 -0.01
CA ASN A 28 -6.22 -8.04 -0.52
C ASN A 28 -7.58 -8.58 -0.03
N GLN A 29 -7.78 -9.89 0.02
CA GLN A 29 -9.01 -10.50 0.54
C GLN A 29 -9.19 -10.26 2.05
N PHE A 30 -8.11 -10.32 2.84
CA PHE A 30 -8.11 -9.87 4.24
C PHE A 30 -8.63 -8.44 4.34
N CYS A 31 -8.12 -7.51 3.52
CA CYS A 31 -8.57 -6.12 3.56
C CYS A 31 -10.07 -5.96 3.21
N MET A 32 -10.60 -6.78 2.29
CA MET A 32 -12.04 -6.77 1.98
C MET A 32 -12.90 -7.22 3.17
N SER A 33 -12.39 -8.14 4.00
CA SER A 33 -13.12 -8.61 5.18
C SER A 33 -13.44 -7.47 6.16
N LEU A 34 -12.60 -6.44 6.22
CA LEU A 34 -12.74 -5.28 7.10
C LEU A 34 -13.88 -4.33 6.71
N MET A 35 -14.55 -4.58 5.57
CA MET A 35 -15.78 -3.86 5.23
C MET A 35 -16.92 -4.17 6.22
N LYS A 36 -16.91 -5.35 6.85
CA LYS A 36 -17.89 -5.75 7.86
C LYS A 36 -17.49 -5.24 9.26
N ALA A 37 -18.46 -4.73 10.02
CA ALA A 37 -18.20 -4.14 11.33
C ALA A 37 -17.66 -5.16 12.33
N GLU A 38 -18.23 -6.36 12.33
CA GLU A 38 -17.88 -7.44 13.26
C GLU A 38 -16.44 -7.91 13.02
N ASN A 39 -15.98 -7.89 11.77
CA ASN A 39 -14.60 -8.22 11.42
C ASN A 39 -13.61 -7.15 11.88
N ARG A 40 -13.99 -5.86 11.81
CA ARG A 40 -13.15 -4.78 12.36
C ARG A 40 -12.99 -4.91 13.86
N GLU A 41 -14.07 -5.23 14.58
CA GLU A 41 -14.01 -5.46 16.02
C GLU A 41 -13.09 -6.63 16.38
N ARG A 42 -13.22 -7.76 15.67
CA ARG A 42 -12.34 -8.93 15.85
C ARG A 42 -10.88 -8.60 15.55
N PHE A 43 -10.61 -7.92 14.44
CA PHE A 43 -9.26 -7.50 14.06
C PHE A 43 -8.65 -6.59 15.13
N ARG A 44 -9.37 -5.56 15.59
CA ARG A 44 -8.87 -4.64 16.64
C ARG A 44 -8.67 -5.33 18.00
N ALA A 45 -9.49 -6.34 18.32
CA ALA A 45 -9.35 -7.07 19.58
C ALA A 45 -8.06 -7.87 19.66
N ASN A 46 -7.62 -8.47 18.55
CA ASN A 46 -6.33 -9.16 18.45
C ASN A 46 -5.90 -9.27 16.98
N GLU A 47 -5.10 -8.31 16.51
CA GLU A 47 -4.72 -8.22 15.11
C GLU A 47 -3.98 -9.47 14.63
N ARG A 48 -3.03 -9.97 15.45
CA ARG A 48 -2.23 -11.13 15.09
C ARG A 48 -3.09 -12.37 14.94
N ALA A 49 -3.96 -12.64 15.91
CA ALA A 49 -4.86 -13.80 15.86
C ALA A 49 -5.80 -13.74 14.65
N TYR A 50 -6.34 -12.56 14.34
CA TYR A 50 -7.20 -12.38 13.16
C TYR A 50 -6.44 -12.60 11.85
N LEU A 51 -5.20 -12.10 11.74
CA LEU A 51 -4.35 -12.30 10.56
C LEU A 51 -3.92 -13.76 10.38
N ASP A 52 -3.79 -14.52 11.46
CA ASP A 52 -3.46 -15.95 11.40
C ASP A 52 -4.61 -16.81 10.83
N GLU A 53 -5.83 -16.26 10.70
CA GLU A 53 -6.95 -16.91 9.98
C GLU A 53 -6.83 -16.82 8.45
N TRP A 54 -5.92 -15.98 7.94
CA TRP A 54 -5.73 -15.77 6.50
C TRP A 54 -4.47 -16.48 6.00
N ALA A 55 -4.53 -17.05 4.80
CA ALA A 55 -3.40 -17.72 4.13
C ALA A 55 -2.35 -16.72 3.57
N MET A 56 -2.09 -15.65 4.32
CA MET A 56 -1.06 -14.65 4.05
C MET A 56 0.32 -15.19 4.42
N THR A 57 1.35 -14.72 3.73
CA THR A 57 2.74 -14.98 4.15
C THR A 57 3.03 -14.24 5.46
N GLU A 58 4.02 -14.71 6.23
CA GLU A 58 4.41 -14.01 7.45
C GLU A 58 4.85 -12.57 7.18
N GLU A 59 5.55 -12.32 6.06
CA GLU A 59 5.93 -10.96 5.66
C GLU A 59 4.71 -10.06 5.40
N GLN A 60 3.64 -10.59 4.80
CA GLN A 60 2.40 -9.85 4.58
C GLN A 60 1.70 -9.53 5.91
N LYS A 61 1.67 -10.49 6.85
CA LYS A 61 1.10 -10.25 8.17
C LYS A 61 1.89 -9.18 8.93
N GLN A 62 3.22 -9.30 8.93
CA GLN A 62 4.09 -8.33 9.59
C GLN A 62 3.96 -6.93 9.00
N SER A 63 3.83 -6.79 7.67
CA SER A 63 3.64 -5.47 7.05
C SER A 63 2.30 -4.84 7.44
N VAL A 64 1.24 -5.63 7.63
CA VAL A 64 -0.05 -5.13 8.16
C VAL A 64 0.08 -4.70 9.61
N LEU A 65 0.69 -5.52 10.47
CA LEU A 65 0.89 -5.21 11.89
C LEU A 65 1.75 -3.95 12.08
N ALA A 66 2.78 -3.77 11.27
CA ALA A 66 3.64 -2.60 11.28
C ALA A 66 3.03 -1.37 10.59
N ARG A 67 1.86 -1.52 9.94
CA ARG A 67 1.25 -0.49 9.08
C ARG A 67 2.20 0.02 7.98
N ASP A 68 3.12 -0.81 7.51
CA ASP A 68 4.04 -0.50 6.42
C ASP A 68 3.36 -0.75 5.06
N LEU A 69 2.73 0.29 4.54
CA LEU A 69 1.97 0.22 3.29
C LEU A 69 2.87 0.05 2.06
N ASN A 70 4.09 0.58 2.09
CA ASN A 70 5.06 0.37 1.03
C ASN A 70 5.43 -1.12 0.96
N ARG A 71 5.65 -1.76 2.11
CA ARG A 71 5.89 -3.21 2.17
C ARG A 71 4.65 -4.01 1.76
N CYS A 72 3.45 -3.62 2.19
CA CYS A 72 2.21 -4.25 1.73
C CYS A 72 2.09 -4.24 0.20
N ILE A 73 2.35 -3.10 -0.45
CA ILE A 73 2.30 -2.97 -1.91
C ILE A 73 3.39 -3.82 -2.57
N ALA A 74 4.63 -3.79 -2.06
CA ALA A 74 5.71 -4.65 -2.55
C ALA A 74 5.37 -6.14 -2.45
N LEU A 75 4.49 -6.53 -1.53
CA LEU A 75 3.97 -7.89 -1.32
C LEU A 75 2.65 -8.18 -2.05
N GLY A 76 2.28 -7.35 -3.03
CA GLY A 76 1.10 -7.54 -3.89
C GLY A 76 -0.18 -6.89 -3.36
N GLY A 77 -0.10 -6.08 -2.30
CA GLY A 77 -1.20 -5.26 -1.84
C GLY A 77 -1.57 -4.20 -2.87
N ASN A 78 -2.86 -3.96 -3.06
CA ASN A 78 -3.36 -2.85 -3.86
C ASN A 78 -3.91 -1.75 -2.94
N ILE A 79 -3.57 -0.49 -3.21
CA ILE A 79 -3.94 0.62 -2.34
C ILE A 79 -5.45 0.71 -2.07
N TYR A 80 -6.31 0.42 -3.04
CA TYR A 80 -7.76 0.43 -2.85
C TYR A 80 -8.26 -0.64 -1.87
N PHE A 81 -7.51 -1.72 -1.68
CA PHE A 81 -7.78 -2.71 -0.64
C PHE A 81 -7.18 -2.24 0.69
N LEU A 82 -5.92 -1.83 0.69
CA LEU A 82 -5.18 -1.44 1.89
C LEU A 82 -5.83 -0.27 2.66
N VAL A 83 -6.50 0.66 1.98
CA VAL A 83 -7.22 1.77 2.65
C VAL A 83 -8.28 1.30 3.65
N LYS A 84 -8.77 0.05 3.56
CA LYS A 84 -9.69 -0.51 4.57
C LYS A 84 -9.03 -0.72 5.94
N ILE A 85 -7.70 -0.90 5.99
CA ILE A 85 -6.94 -0.92 7.25
C ILE A 85 -7.03 0.46 7.91
N GLY A 86 -6.75 1.52 7.16
CA GLY A 86 -6.79 2.90 7.68
C GLY A 86 -8.18 3.36 8.07
N ALA A 87 -9.19 2.99 7.28
CA ALA A 87 -10.58 3.21 7.65
C ALA A 87 -10.96 2.44 8.95
N THR A 88 -10.36 1.26 9.18
CA THR A 88 -10.49 0.53 10.43
C THR A 88 -9.73 1.19 11.57
N ASP A 89 -8.62 1.86 11.32
CA ASP A 89 -7.88 2.61 12.33
C ASP A 89 -8.47 4.01 12.59
N GLY A 90 -9.45 4.45 11.79
CA GLY A 90 -10.05 5.79 11.89
C GLY A 90 -9.18 6.90 11.28
N ILE A 91 -8.22 6.54 10.43
CA ILE A 91 -7.26 7.46 9.81
C ILE A 91 -7.75 7.83 8.40
N SER A 92 -7.57 9.10 8.02
CA SER A 92 -7.90 9.57 6.67
C SER A 92 -7.00 8.95 5.61
N VAL A 93 -7.50 8.84 4.38
CA VAL A 93 -6.69 8.36 3.25
C VAL A 93 -5.47 9.24 3.02
N GLN A 94 -5.58 10.57 3.20
CA GLN A 94 -4.46 11.49 3.05
C GLN A 94 -3.33 11.20 4.04
N ASN A 95 -3.67 11.04 5.32
CA ASN A 95 -2.68 10.73 6.35
C ASN A 95 -2.04 9.37 6.05
N MET A 96 -2.86 8.37 5.72
CA MET A 96 -2.38 7.05 5.31
C MET A 96 -1.35 7.12 4.16
N VAL A 97 -1.66 7.78 3.05
CA VAL A 97 -0.74 7.83 1.90
C VAL A 97 0.49 8.70 2.16
N SER A 98 0.41 9.68 3.08
CA SER A 98 1.56 10.50 3.44
C SER A 98 2.71 9.66 4.01
N THR A 99 2.38 8.61 4.78
CA THR A 99 3.37 7.70 5.39
C THR A 99 4.23 6.97 4.36
N MET A 100 3.73 6.81 3.14
CA MET A 100 4.43 6.13 2.05
C MET A 100 5.55 6.97 1.42
N THR A 101 5.58 8.27 1.71
CA THR A 101 6.50 9.22 1.06
C THR A 101 7.79 9.47 1.85
N GLY A 102 7.83 9.06 3.13
CA GLY A 102 8.90 9.41 4.06
C GLY A 102 8.86 10.87 4.56
N MET A 103 7.87 11.66 4.13
CA MET A 103 7.62 13.01 4.65
C MET A 103 6.81 12.95 5.94
N SER A 104 6.90 13.99 6.77
CA SER A 104 5.93 14.19 7.84
C SER A 104 4.55 14.50 7.24
N GLU A 105 3.48 14.25 8.00
CA GLU A 105 2.11 14.59 7.57
C GLU A 105 1.96 16.08 7.24
N GLU A 106 2.61 16.94 8.02
CA GLU A 106 2.60 18.39 7.81
C GLU A 106 3.30 18.77 6.50
N ASP A 107 4.51 18.25 6.26
CA ASP A 107 5.25 18.53 5.03
C ASP A 107 4.51 18.01 3.80
N TYR A 108 3.91 16.83 3.90
CA TYR A 108 3.08 16.27 2.83
C TYR A 108 1.87 17.17 2.54
N ARG A 109 1.18 17.64 3.59
CA ARG A 109 0.06 18.57 3.44
C ARG A 109 0.49 19.89 2.79
N GLN A 110 1.60 20.48 3.24
CA GLN A 110 2.12 21.71 2.64
C GLN A 110 2.53 21.52 1.19
N MET A 111 3.14 20.38 0.84
CA MET A 111 3.45 20.02 -0.53
C MET A 111 2.19 19.94 -1.40
N MET A 112 1.11 19.32 -0.90
CA MET A 112 -0.17 19.26 -1.61
C MET A 112 -0.80 20.65 -1.79
N LEU A 113 -0.75 21.53 -0.78
CA LEU A 113 -1.25 22.91 -0.88
C LEU A 113 -0.42 23.78 -1.83
N SER A 114 0.88 23.48 -1.97
CA SER A 114 1.82 24.22 -2.82
C SER A 114 1.80 23.80 -4.29
N GLY A 115 0.84 22.97 -4.71
CA GLY A 115 0.68 22.51 -6.09
C GLY A 115 1.06 21.05 -6.33
N GLY A 116 1.42 20.30 -5.28
CA GLY A 116 1.71 18.88 -5.35
C GLY A 116 3.14 18.55 -5.80
N ARG A 117 3.42 17.24 -5.91
CA ARG A 117 4.74 16.73 -6.29
C ARG A 117 4.99 16.99 -7.77
N GLY A 118 6.07 17.70 -8.08
CA GLY A 118 6.48 17.97 -9.46
C GLY A 118 6.79 16.69 -10.26
N ILE A 119 6.51 16.73 -11.56
CA ILE A 119 6.75 15.60 -12.48
C ILE A 119 8.20 15.51 -12.93
N GLU A 120 8.96 16.61 -12.90
CA GLU A 120 10.36 16.63 -13.32
C GLU A 120 11.19 15.68 -12.46
N GLY A 121 11.93 14.78 -13.10
CA GLY A 121 12.69 13.73 -12.41
C GLY A 121 11.87 12.53 -11.97
N ASN A 122 10.57 12.46 -12.29
CA ASN A 122 9.64 11.47 -11.75
C ASN A 122 8.81 10.74 -12.81
N ARG A 123 9.13 10.92 -14.09
CA ARG A 123 8.42 10.25 -15.19
C ARG A 123 9.06 8.92 -15.50
N PHE A 124 10.40 8.88 -15.50
CA PHE A 124 11.18 7.71 -15.89
C PHE A 124 12.39 7.50 -14.97
N LEU A 125 12.86 6.26 -14.82
CA LEU A 125 13.96 5.95 -13.89
C LEU A 125 15.26 6.66 -14.30
N HIS A 126 15.53 6.77 -15.60
CA HIS A 126 16.73 7.45 -16.11
C HIS A 126 16.81 8.93 -15.72
N GLU A 127 15.68 9.58 -15.40
CA GLU A 127 15.67 10.96 -14.90
C GLU A 127 16.14 11.07 -13.44
N THR A 128 16.08 9.96 -12.68
CA THR A 128 16.47 9.89 -11.25
C THR A 128 17.93 9.51 -11.03
N GLY A 129 18.70 9.24 -12.10
CA GLY A 129 20.03 8.66 -12.01
C GLY A 129 20.05 7.17 -11.61
N ARG A 130 18.87 6.51 -11.58
CA ARG A 130 18.72 5.05 -11.38
C ARG A 130 18.49 4.36 -12.72
N GLN A 131 18.99 3.14 -12.89
CA GLN A 131 18.67 2.29 -14.04
C GLN A 131 17.57 1.28 -13.65
N ALA A 132 16.75 0.88 -14.62
CA ALA A 132 15.65 -0.08 -14.48
C ALA A 132 16.11 -1.49 -14.16
#